data_AF-A0A7X0RX64-F1
#
_entry.id   AF-A0A7X0RX64-F1
#
_cell.length_a   1.000
_cell.length_b   1.000
_cell.length_c   1.000
_cell.angle_alpha   90.00
_cell.angle_beta   90.00
_cell.angle_gamma   90.00
#
_symmetry.space_group_name_H-M   'P 1'
#
loop_
_entity.id
_entity.type
_entity.pdbx_description
1 polymer ?
#
loop_
_entity_poly.entity_id
_entity_poly.type
_entity_poly.pdbx_seq_one_letter_code
_entity_poly.pdbx_strand_id
1 'polypeptide(L)'
;MSSTDAVKSAPKRPYSPNAVSRGTNAVIHAIFILCTIACVFPLALVIVVSFTDEMSILKHGYQLIPDKLSAMAYHLLLNDATQIVRSYGVSIFVTVAGTALSLLLTAAFAYPISRSGLPYRHAFAFFIFFTMLFNGGLVPWYLVYVKYLHLGNSIWALIIPMLIQPFNVLIMRTFFSTTIPAPLLEAATIDGAGEFKIFRRIVLPLSLPVIATIGLFNTLMYWNDWFMSLVFINDNKTVSVQYLMYKTMLNIQYLTSNVQASQALSQGGGAVQLPSESIRMAMAVVGIGPIILAYPFFQKYFVKGLTIGAVKG
;
A
#
# COMPACT_ATOMS: atom_id res chain seq x y z
N MET A 1 -8.85 -18.36 77.68
CA MET A 1 -7.38 -18.35 77.66
C MET A 1 -6.92 -18.18 76.22
N SER A 2 -6.21 -17.07 75.98
CA SER A 2 -5.42 -16.67 74.81
C SER A 2 -5.90 -16.97 73.39
N SER A 3 -6.35 -15.89 72.76
CA SER A 3 -6.23 -15.59 71.34
C SER A 3 -4.77 -15.65 70.86
N THR A 4 -4.54 -16.28 69.70
CA THR A 4 -3.31 -16.13 68.91
C THR A 4 -3.67 -16.00 67.44
N ASP A 5 -2.94 -15.10 66.80
CA ASP A 5 -3.17 -14.47 65.51
C ASP A 5 -3.23 -15.43 64.32
N ALA A 6 -4.25 -15.26 63.47
CA ALA A 6 -4.26 -15.81 62.12
C ALA A 6 -4.21 -14.65 61.11
N VAL A 7 -2.99 -14.33 60.68
CA VAL A 7 -2.69 -13.44 59.56
C VAL A 7 -3.40 -13.95 58.30
N LYS A 8 -4.45 -13.25 57.85
CA LYS A 8 -5.10 -13.50 56.55
C LYS A 8 -4.15 -13.09 55.43
N SER A 9 -3.42 -14.07 54.88
CA SER A 9 -2.63 -13.89 53.65
C SER A 9 -3.57 -13.66 52.46
N ALA A 10 -3.35 -12.57 51.71
CA ALA A 10 -4.09 -12.25 50.51
C ALA A 10 -3.90 -13.34 49.42
N PRO A 11 -4.94 -13.63 48.60
CA PRO A 11 -4.87 -14.71 47.63
C PRO A 11 -3.83 -14.40 46.55
N LYS A 12 -2.78 -15.23 46.46
CA LYS A 12 -1.78 -15.16 45.38
C LYS A 12 -2.47 -15.51 44.07
N ARG A 13 -2.49 -14.55 43.12
CA ARG A 13 -3.02 -14.75 41.76
C ARG A 13 -2.26 -15.89 41.07
N PRO A 14 -2.94 -16.71 40.24
CA PRO A 14 -2.28 -17.80 39.51
C PRO A 14 -1.17 -17.22 38.63
N TYR A 15 0.04 -17.73 38.83
CA TYR A 15 1.22 -17.36 38.07
C TYR A 15 1.03 -17.83 36.62
N SER A 16 0.80 -16.89 35.69
CA SER A 16 0.96 -17.19 34.27
C SER A 16 2.45 -16.98 33.92
N PRO A 17 3.09 -17.89 33.16
CA PRO A 17 4.49 -17.76 32.77
C PRO A 17 4.82 -16.47 32.01
N ASN A 18 3.79 -15.81 31.45
CA ASN A 18 3.88 -14.55 30.70
C ASN A 18 3.45 -13.32 31.53
N ALA A 19 3.34 -13.43 32.86
CA ALA A 19 2.91 -12.33 33.72
C ALA A 19 4.02 -11.26 33.85
N VAL A 20 3.98 -10.26 32.98
CA VAL A 20 4.86 -9.09 33.03
C VAL A 20 4.57 -8.26 34.29
N SER A 21 5.63 -7.82 34.99
CA SER A 21 5.52 -6.96 36.19
C SER A 21 4.76 -5.66 35.90
N ARG A 22 4.02 -5.12 36.88
CA ARG A 22 3.24 -3.88 36.72
C ARG A 22 4.10 -2.69 36.24
N GLY A 23 5.35 -2.60 36.70
CA GLY A 23 6.29 -1.56 36.26
C GLY A 23 6.71 -1.74 34.81
N THR A 24 7.03 -2.99 34.40
CA THR A 24 7.39 -3.30 33.02
C THR A 24 6.22 -3.07 32.06
N ASN A 25 4.98 -3.40 32.44
CA ASN A 25 3.80 -3.07 31.65
C ASN A 25 3.62 -1.55 31.48
N ALA A 26 3.83 -0.76 32.53
CA ALA A 26 3.75 0.70 32.43
C ALA A 26 4.80 1.27 31.45
N VAL A 27 6.03 0.75 31.48
CA VAL A 27 7.09 1.13 30.54
C VAL A 27 6.73 0.73 29.10
N ILE A 28 6.23 -0.49 28.89
CA ILE A 28 5.79 -0.96 27.56
C ILE A 28 4.64 -0.08 27.02
N HIS A 29 3.67 0.26 27.86
CA HIS A 29 2.59 1.17 27.47
C HIS A 29 3.11 2.57 27.14
N ALA A 30 4.04 3.12 27.92
CA ALA A 30 4.64 4.42 27.65
C ALA A 30 5.37 4.44 26.29
N ILE A 31 6.13 3.38 25.98
CA ILE A 31 6.80 3.21 24.68
C ILE A 31 5.78 3.17 23.55
N PHE A 32 4.72 2.35 23.67
CA PHE A 32 3.70 2.27 22.62
C PHE A 32 2.91 3.56 22.43
N ILE A 33 2.64 4.32 23.50
CA ILE A 33 2.02 5.64 23.42
C ILE A 33 2.94 6.60 22.65
N LEU A 34 4.23 6.63 22.99
CA LEU A 34 5.20 7.49 22.31
C LEU A 34 5.36 7.13 20.84
N CYS A 35 5.42 5.83 20.50
CA CYS A 35 5.39 5.39 19.11
C CYS A 35 4.11 5.81 18.38
N THR A 36 2.95 5.69 19.04
CA THR A 36 1.67 6.12 18.46
C THR A 36 1.67 7.62 18.17
N ILE A 37 2.14 8.44 19.12
CA ILE A 37 2.26 9.89 18.94
C ILE A 37 3.21 10.20 17.77
N ALA A 38 4.37 9.55 17.70
CA ALA A 38 5.34 9.75 16.62
C ALA A 38 4.78 9.41 15.23
N CYS A 39 3.86 8.44 15.12
CA CYS A 39 3.19 8.08 13.88
C CYS A 39 1.99 8.98 13.53
N VAL A 40 1.20 9.36 14.52
CA VAL A 40 -0.03 10.15 14.32
C VAL A 40 0.29 11.64 14.14
N PHE A 41 1.33 12.15 14.79
CA PHE A 41 1.69 13.57 14.77
C PHE A 41 1.96 14.11 13.35
N PRO A 42 2.78 13.46 12.50
CA PRO A 42 2.98 13.92 11.13
C PRO A 42 1.70 13.92 10.29
N LEU A 43 0.82 12.93 10.47
CA LEU A 43 -0.46 12.84 9.76
C LEU A 43 -1.40 13.98 10.16
N ALA A 44 -1.48 14.29 11.45
CA ALA A 44 -2.25 15.42 11.95
C ALA A 44 -1.72 16.74 11.39
N LEU A 45 -0.40 16.91 11.34
CA LEU A 45 0.25 18.10 10.79
C LEU A 45 -0.06 18.27 9.29
N VAL A 46 -0.01 17.20 8.49
CA VAL A 46 -0.37 17.25 7.06
C VAL A 46 -1.81 17.75 6.88
N ILE A 47 -2.76 17.25 7.69
CA ILE A 47 -4.17 17.68 7.61
C ILE A 47 -4.32 19.14 8.05
N VAL A 48 -3.64 19.57 9.10
CA VAL A 48 -3.74 20.97 9.54
C VAL A 48 -3.16 21.91 8.48
N VAL A 49 -1.95 21.61 8.00
CA VAL A 49 -1.24 22.46 7.02
C VAL A 49 -1.98 22.53 5.68
N SER A 50 -2.74 21.50 5.29
CA SER A 50 -3.57 21.56 4.09
C SER A 50 -4.72 22.58 4.18
N PHE A 51 -5.12 22.99 5.39
CA PHE A 51 -6.11 24.03 5.64
C PHE A 51 -5.51 25.36 6.11
N THR A 52 -4.18 25.54 6.03
CA THR A 52 -3.49 26.75 6.48
C THR A 52 -3.20 27.69 5.31
N ASP A 53 -3.29 29.00 5.55
CA ASP A 53 -2.88 30.03 4.59
C ASP A 53 -1.37 29.96 4.28
N GLU A 54 -0.99 29.97 3.00
CA GLU A 54 0.40 29.81 2.54
C GLU A 54 1.35 30.86 3.16
N MET A 55 0.89 32.11 3.30
CA MET A 55 1.73 33.17 3.87
C MET A 55 2.01 32.94 5.36
N SER A 56 1.05 32.33 6.06
CA SER A 56 1.24 31.92 7.45
C SER A 56 2.27 30.81 7.57
N ILE A 57 2.24 29.82 6.66
CA ILE A 57 3.20 28.71 6.62
C ILE A 57 4.61 29.24 6.37
N LEU A 58 4.79 30.13 5.39
CA LEU A 58 6.10 30.70 5.06
C LEU A 58 6.67 31.57 6.18
N LYS A 59 5.82 32.25 6.94
CA LYS A 59 6.25 33.18 8.00
C LYS A 59 6.53 32.48 9.34
N HIS A 60 5.67 31.56 9.76
CA HIS A 60 5.74 30.96 11.10
C HIS A 60 6.11 29.47 11.08
N GLY A 61 6.28 28.89 9.89
CA GLY A 61 6.57 27.47 9.70
C GLY A 61 5.34 26.58 9.89
N TYR A 62 5.57 25.28 10.00
CA TYR A 62 4.51 24.31 10.25
C TYR A 62 4.06 24.32 11.70
N GLN A 63 2.76 24.53 11.91
CA GLN A 63 2.15 24.59 13.22
C GLN A 63 0.95 23.66 13.29
N LEU A 64 0.71 23.11 14.48
CA LEU A 64 -0.46 22.26 14.79
C LEU A 64 -1.75 23.07 14.92
N ILE A 65 -1.63 24.33 15.34
CA ILE A 65 -2.74 25.27 15.41
C ILE A 65 -2.42 26.36 14.41
N PRO A 66 -3.18 26.47 13.31
CA PRO A 66 -2.90 27.44 12.27
C PRO A 66 -3.32 28.85 12.70
N ASP A 67 -2.48 29.86 12.44
CA ASP A 67 -2.84 31.26 12.72
C ASP A 67 -4.01 31.73 11.83
N LYS A 68 -4.05 31.23 10.59
CA LYS A 68 -5.07 31.57 9.61
C LYS A 68 -5.45 30.35 8.78
N LEU A 69 -6.74 30.01 8.82
CA LEU A 69 -7.34 28.96 8.00
C LEU A 69 -7.61 29.46 6.58
N SER A 70 -7.29 28.64 5.58
CA SER A 70 -7.56 28.88 4.16
C SER A 70 -7.90 27.57 3.45
N ALA A 71 -9.00 27.56 2.70
CA ALA A 71 -9.41 26.44 1.86
C ALA A 71 -8.93 26.58 0.41
N MET A 72 -8.05 27.55 0.12
CA MET A 72 -7.59 27.86 -1.24
C MET A 72 -6.98 26.65 -1.96
N ALA A 73 -6.19 25.84 -1.25
CA ALA A 73 -5.58 24.64 -1.79
C ALA A 73 -6.64 23.65 -2.33
N TYR A 74 -7.72 23.43 -1.58
CA TYR A 74 -8.82 22.57 -1.99
C TYR A 74 -9.64 23.18 -3.13
N HIS A 75 -9.87 24.49 -3.12
CA HIS A 75 -10.54 25.15 -4.25
C HIS A 75 -9.75 24.99 -5.55
N LEU A 76 -8.41 25.15 -5.52
CA LEU A 76 -7.59 24.95 -6.71
C LEU A 76 -7.66 23.50 -7.21
N LEU A 77 -7.66 22.51 -6.30
CA LEU A 77 -7.83 21.10 -6.68
C LEU A 77 -9.23 20.84 -7.26
N LEU A 78 -10.28 21.39 -6.65
CA LEU A 78 -11.66 21.17 -7.05
C LEU A 78 -12.07 21.93 -8.33
N ASN A 79 -11.28 22.92 -8.77
CA ASN A 79 -11.50 23.58 -10.06
C ASN A 79 -11.53 22.58 -11.23
N ASP A 80 -10.81 21.47 -11.10
CA ASP A 80 -10.79 20.36 -12.06
C ASP A 80 -11.38 19.07 -11.45
N ALA A 81 -12.48 19.21 -10.67
CA ALA A 81 -13.11 18.09 -9.96
C ALA A 81 -13.44 16.89 -10.87
N THR A 82 -13.86 17.12 -12.11
CA THR A 82 -14.13 16.06 -13.10
C THR A 82 -12.90 15.22 -13.39
N GLN A 83 -11.72 15.85 -13.50
CA GLN A 83 -10.45 15.18 -13.70
C GLN A 83 -10.09 14.32 -12.49
N ILE A 84 -10.25 14.87 -11.28
CA ILE A 84 -9.98 14.15 -10.02
C ILE A 84 -10.86 12.91 -9.90
N VAL A 85 -12.17 13.05 -10.10
CA VAL A 85 -13.12 11.93 -10.02
C VAL A 85 -12.78 10.84 -11.05
N ARG A 86 -12.45 11.24 -12.28
CA ARG A 86 -12.01 10.29 -13.32
C ARG A 86 -10.73 9.56 -12.91
N SER A 87 -9.73 10.28 -12.41
CA SER A 87 -8.47 9.69 -11.96
C SER A 87 -8.63 8.76 -10.77
N TYR A 88 -9.56 9.05 -9.85
CA TYR A 88 -9.95 8.09 -8.81
C TYR A 88 -10.58 6.83 -9.40
N GLY A 89 -11.49 6.97 -10.38
CA GLY A 89 -12.07 5.83 -11.08
C GLY A 89 -11.00 4.93 -11.72
N VAL A 90 -10.02 5.54 -12.40
CA VAL A 90 -8.88 4.82 -12.98
C VAL A 90 -8.05 4.14 -11.89
N SER A 91 -7.65 4.85 -10.83
CA SER A 91 -6.85 4.27 -9.74
C SER A 91 -7.55 3.14 -9.01
N ILE A 92 -8.84 3.28 -8.71
CA ILE A 92 -9.63 2.22 -8.06
C ILE A 92 -9.71 1.00 -8.98
N PHE A 93 -10.02 1.20 -10.26
CA PHE A 93 -10.10 0.10 -11.22
C PHE A 93 -8.75 -0.62 -11.36
N VAL A 94 -7.67 0.12 -11.59
CA VAL A 94 -6.30 -0.42 -11.72
C VAL A 94 -5.89 -1.16 -10.45
N THR A 95 -6.20 -0.62 -9.27
CA THR A 95 -5.87 -1.26 -7.99
C THR A 95 -6.63 -2.57 -7.81
N VAL A 96 -7.95 -2.59 -8.05
CA VAL A 96 -8.77 -3.79 -7.87
C VAL A 96 -8.44 -4.85 -8.92
N ALA A 97 -8.47 -4.47 -10.20
CA ALA A 97 -8.21 -5.39 -11.30
C ALA A 97 -6.76 -5.87 -11.30
N GLY A 98 -5.80 -4.96 -11.10
CA GLY A 98 -4.37 -5.28 -11.03
C GLY A 98 -4.04 -6.17 -9.85
N THR A 99 -4.59 -5.92 -8.66
CA THR A 99 -4.39 -6.79 -7.50
C THR A 99 -4.97 -8.18 -7.72
N ALA A 100 -6.20 -8.27 -8.22
CA ALA A 100 -6.86 -9.56 -8.47
C ALA A 100 -6.11 -10.40 -9.53
N LEU A 101 -5.75 -9.78 -10.66
CA LEU A 101 -4.99 -10.44 -11.72
C LEU A 101 -3.58 -10.82 -11.25
N SER A 102 -2.91 -9.93 -10.52
CA SER A 102 -1.58 -10.19 -9.97
C SER A 102 -1.61 -11.39 -9.01
N LEU A 103 -2.58 -11.46 -8.11
CA LEU A 103 -2.75 -12.59 -7.20
C LEU A 103 -3.00 -13.90 -7.94
N LEU A 104 -3.89 -13.87 -8.94
CA LEU A 104 -4.21 -15.04 -9.75
C LEU A 104 -2.97 -15.57 -10.48
N LEU A 105 -2.23 -14.69 -11.16
CA LEU A 105 -1.03 -15.07 -11.90
C LEU A 105 0.10 -15.51 -10.98
N THR A 106 0.30 -14.81 -9.86
CA THR A 106 1.29 -15.17 -8.84
C THR A 106 1.00 -16.55 -8.27
N ALA A 107 -0.25 -16.85 -7.92
CA ALA A 107 -0.64 -18.15 -7.39
C ALA A 107 -0.52 -19.27 -8.44
N ALA A 108 -0.98 -19.01 -9.67
CA ALA A 108 -0.90 -19.95 -10.77
C ALA A 108 0.55 -20.30 -11.14
N PHE A 109 1.47 -19.34 -11.04
CA PHE A 109 2.89 -19.56 -11.30
C PHE A 109 3.61 -20.20 -10.12
N ALA A 110 3.33 -19.77 -8.89
CA ALA A 110 3.97 -20.27 -7.68
C ALA A 110 3.60 -21.73 -7.38
N TYR A 111 2.38 -22.17 -7.70
CA TYR A 111 1.89 -23.50 -7.35
C TYR A 111 2.71 -24.63 -8.00
N PRO A 112 2.87 -24.71 -9.33
CA PRO A 112 3.66 -25.78 -9.95
C PRO A 112 5.11 -25.82 -9.44
N ILE A 113 5.73 -24.66 -9.23
CA ILE A 113 7.15 -24.56 -8.83
C ILE A 113 7.35 -24.96 -7.36
N SER A 114 6.28 -24.93 -6.55
CA SER A 114 6.30 -25.45 -5.19
C SER A 114 6.31 -26.99 -5.15
N ARG A 115 5.86 -27.66 -6.21
CA ARG A 115 5.77 -29.13 -6.26
C ARG A 115 7.15 -29.75 -6.54
N SER A 116 7.48 -30.82 -5.82
CA SER A 116 8.72 -31.58 -6.01
C SER A 116 8.75 -32.35 -7.33
N GLY A 117 7.60 -32.77 -7.85
CA GLY A 117 7.48 -33.52 -9.09
C GLY A 117 7.59 -32.69 -10.38
N LEU A 118 7.64 -31.34 -10.31
CA LEU A 118 7.76 -30.52 -11.52
C LEU A 118 9.21 -30.57 -12.05
N PRO A 119 9.44 -31.08 -13.28
CA PRO A 119 10.76 -31.01 -13.89
C PRO A 119 11.20 -29.54 -14.06
N TYR A 120 12.49 -29.26 -13.87
CA TYR A 120 13.08 -27.92 -13.98
C TYR A 120 12.56 -26.86 -12.99
N ARG A 121 11.90 -27.23 -11.90
CA ARG A 121 11.43 -26.26 -10.87
C ARG A 121 12.51 -25.29 -10.38
N HIS A 122 13.75 -25.75 -10.26
CA HIS A 122 14.87 -24.92 -9.83
C HIS A 122 15.29 -23.90 -10.90
N ALA A 123 15.20 -24.26 -12.18
CA ALA A 123 15.47 -23.33 -13.28
C ALA A 123 14.39 -22.24 -13.38
N PHE A 124 13.11 -22.59 -13.23
CA PHE A 124 12.03 -21.59 -13.21
C PHE A 124 12.14 -20.66 -11.98
N ALA A 125 12.44 -21.22 -10.80
CA ALA A 125 12.68 -20.41 -9.61
C ALA A 125 13.89 -19.47 -9.77
N PHE A 126 14.98 -19.97 -10.35
CA PHE A 126 16.16 -19.17 -10.66
C PHE A 126 15.85 -18.07 -11.68
N PHE A 127 15.08 -18.37 -12.73
CA PHE A 127 14.70 -17.39 -13.74
C PHE A 127 13.94 -16.21 -13.14
N ILE A 128 12.93 -16.47 -12.29
CA ILE A 128 12.22 -15.40 -11.59
C ILE A 128 13.14 -14.61 -10.67
N PHE A 129 13.97 -15.31 -9.89
CA PHE A 129 14.93 -14.65 -9.03
C PHE A 129 15.92 -13.78 -9.83
N PHE A 130 16.35 -14.23 -11.00
CA PHE A 130 17.23 -13.48 -11.89
C PHE A 130 16.58 -12.18 -12.37
N THR A 131 15.29 -12.20 -12.74
CA THR A 131 14.56 -10.97 -13.14
C THR A 131 14.41 -9.94 -12.03
N MET A 132 14.57 -10.34 -10.77
CA MET A 132 14.60 -9.42 -9.63
C MET A 132 15.95 -8.70 -9.52
N LEU A 133 17.05 -9.36 -9.90
CA LEU A 133 18.41 -8.81 -9.84
C LEU A 133 18.79 -8.05 -11.11
N PHE A 134 18.30 -8.48 -12.25
CA PHE A 134 18.63 -7.95 -13.57
C PHE A 134 17.37 -7.45 -14.29
N ASN A 135 17.44 -6.23 -14.79
CA ASN A 135 16.38 -5.60 -15.57
C ASN A 135 16.97 -4.94 -16.84
N GLY A 136 16.21 -4.94 -17.94
CA GLY A 136 16.62 -4.32 -19.21
C GLY A 136 16.73 -2.79 -19.20
N GLY A 137 16.37 -2.13 -18.10
CA GLY A 137 16.37 -0.68 -17.96
C GLY A 137 15.11 -0.02 -18.55
N LEU A 138 14.94 1.27 -18.26
CA LEU A 138 13.71 2.01 -18.56
C LEU A 138 13.40 2.09 -20.07
N VAL A 139 14.41 2.34 -20.92
CA VAL A 139 14.19 2.54 -22.37
C VAL A 139 13.77 1.24 -23.06
N PRO A 140 14.48 0.11 -22.92
CA PRO A 140 14.02 -1.16 -23.50
C PRO A 140 12.68 -1.61 -22.94
N TRP A 141 12.45 -1.44 -21.64
CA TRP A 141 11.17 -1.71 -21.00
C TRP A 141 10.03 -0.89 -21.62
N TYR A 142 10.22 0.42 -21.81
CA TYR A 142 9.24 1.30 -22.47
C TYR A 142 8.95 0.85 -23.91
N LEU A 143 10.00 0.56 -24.69
CA LEU A 143 9.85 0.13 -26.08
C LEU A 143 9.02 -1.16 -26.18
N VAL A 144 9.24 -2.14 -25.30
CA VAL A 144 8.43 -3.38 -25.27
C VAL A 144 6.94 -3.07 -25.14
N TYR A 145 6.55 -2.27 -24.15
CA TYR A 145 5.13 -2.02 -23.88
C TYR A 145 4.47 -1.08 -24.89
N VAL A 146 5.16 -0.04 -25.34
CA VAL A 146 4.57 0.96 -26.24
C VAL A 146 4.73 0.62 -27.71
N LYS A 147 5.93 0.20 -28.13
CA LYS A 147 6.24 -0.03 -29.55
C LYS A 147 5.81 -1.41 -30.02
N TYR A 148 5.98 -2.45 -29.20
CA TYR A 148 5.70 -3.84 -29.61
C TYR A 148 4.34 -4.35 -29.13
N LEU A 149 3.94 -4.03 -27.89
CA LEU A 149 2.64 -4.44 -27.33
C LEU A 149 1.53 -3.40 -27.55
N HIS A 150 1.87 -2.22 -28.06
CA HIS A 150 0.93 -1.14 -28.38
C HIS A 150 0.02 -0.73 -27.19
N LEU A 151 0.57 -0.78 -25.96
CA LEU A 151 -0.18 -0.43 -24.75
C LEU A 151 -0.14 1.06 -24.39
N GLY A 152 0.60 1.88 -25.13
CA GLY A 152 0.67 3.32 -24.87
C GLY A 152 -0.72 3.97 -24.83
N ASN A 153 -0.96 4.88 -23.88
CA ASN A 153 -2.26 5.52 -23.63
C ASN A 153 -3.42 4.55 -23.32
N SER A 154 -3.13 3.32 -22.88
CA SER A 154 -4.15 2.35 -22.48
C SER A 154 -4.14 2.10 -20.98
N ILE A 155 -5.32 1.84 -20.39
CA ILE A 155 -5.43 1.45 -18.98
C ILE A 155 -4.64 0.17 -18.66
N TRP A 156 -4.43 -0.68 -19.65
CA TRP A 156 -3.64 -1.90 -19.51
C TRP A 156 -2.16 -1.63 -19.30
N ALA A 157 -1.63 -0.48 -19.75
CA ALA A 157 -0.26 -0.08 -19.44
C ALA A 157 -0.04 0.24 -17.96
N LEU A 158 -1.13 0.49 -17.21
CA LEU A 158 -1.06 0.70 -15.75
C LEU A 158 -1.13 -0.62 -14.97
N ILE A 159 -1.56 -1.72 -15.60
CA ILE A 159 -1.76 -3.01 -14.94
C ILE A 159 -0.65 -3.99 -15.33
N ILE A 160 -0.48 -4.23 -16.64
CA ILE A 160 0.34 -5.33 -17.16
C ILE A 160 1.79 -5.29 -16.66
N PRO A 161 2.50 -4.14 -16.67
CA PRO A 161 3.90 -4.11 -16.26
C PRO A 161 4.13 -4.46 -14.79
N MET A 162 3.10 -4.34 -13.94
CA MET A 162 3.17 -4.58 -12.50
C MET A 162 2.55 -5.92 -12.08
N LEU A 163 2.02 -6.72 -13.02
CA LEU A 163 1.24 -7.93 -12.72
C LEU A 163 2.01 -8.99 -11.93
N ILE A 164 3.27 -9.24 -12.25
CA ILE A 164 4.07 -10.27 -11.60
C ILE A 164 5.27 -9.61 -10.93
N GLN A 165 5.26 -9.64 -9.60
CA GLN A 165 6.39 -9.24 -8.79
C GLN A 165 7.17 -10.49 -8.35
N PRO A 166 8.44 -10.67 -8.76
CA PRO A 166 9.25 -11.84 -8.43
C PRO A 166 9.25 -12.20 -6.93
N PHE A 167 9.35 -11.19 -6.08
CA PHE A 167 9.34 -11.34 -4.63
C PHE A 167 8.04 -12.00 -4.12
N ASN A 168 6.88 -11.58 -4.62
CA ASN A 168 5.58 -12.14 -4.24
C ASN A 168 5.45 -13.60 -4.68
N VAL A 169 5.98 -13.95 -5.86
CA VAL A 169 6.01 -15.34 -6.33
C VAL A 169 6.86 -16.22 -5.41
N LEU A 170 8.03 -15.75 -4.99
CA LEU A 170 8.91 -16.50 -4.09
C LEU A 170 8.29 -16.70 -2.70
N ILE A 171 7.63 -15.68 -2.15
CA ILE A 171 6.87 -15.79 -0.89
C ILE A 171 5.78 -16.85 -1.04
N MET A 172 4.96 -16.75 -2.09
CA MET A 172 3.82 -17.64 -2.27
C MET A 172 4.25 -19.09 -2.51
N ARG A 173 5.31 -19.29 -3.31
CA ARG A 173 5.92 -20.61 -3.53
C ARG A 173 6.42 -21.21 -2.22
N THR A 174 7.11 -20.42 -1.40
CA THR A 174 7.66 -20.87 -0.12
C THR A 174 6.53 -21.27 0.81
N PHE A 175 5.48 -20.46 0.91
CA PHE A 175 4.30 -20.77 1.70
C PHE A 175 3.64 -22.09 1.26
N PHE A 176 3.40 -22.26 -0.05
CA PHE A 176 2.84 -23.50 -0.59
C PHE A 176 3.71 -24.71 -0.23
N SER A 177 5.04 -24.59 -0.33
CA SER A 177 5.96 -25.69 -0.06
C SER A 177 6.11 -26.03 1.43
N THR A 178 5.95 -25.07 2.34
CA THR A 178 6.20 -25.29 3.78
C THR A 178 4.93 -25.54 4.57
N THR A 179 3.80 -25.00 4.13
CA THR A 179 2.55 -25.00 4.90
C THR A 179 1.58 -26.08 4.42
N ILE A 180 1.64 -26.48 3.14
CA ILE A 180 0.72 -27.47 2.57
C ILE A 180 1.38 -28.85 2.61
N PRO A 181 0.89 -29.80 3.44
CA PRO A 181 1.52 -31.11 3.56
C PRO A 181 1.40 -31.91 2.26
N ALA A 182 2.51 -32.51 1.81
CA ALA A 182 2.49 -33.39 0.64
C ALA A 182 1.47 -34.54 0.74
N PRO A 183 1.27 -35.21 1.89
CA PRO A 183 0.29 -36.30 2.02
C PRO A 183 -1.15 -35.87 1.71
N LEU A 184 -1.51 -34.61 2.01
CA LEU A 184 -2.84 -34.09 1.70
C LEU A 184 -3.08 -34.01 0.19
N LEU A 185 -2.04 -33.64 -0.55
CA LEU A 185 -2.09 -33.52 -2.00
C LEU A 185 -2.06 -34.90 -2.67
N GLU A 186 -1.27 -35.83 -2.13
CA GLU A 186 -1.22 -37.22 -2.59
C GLU A 186 -2.55 -37.95 -2.37
N ALA A 187 -3.18 -37.78 -1.20
CA ALA A 187 -4.51 -38.33 -0.94
C ALA A 187 -5.55 -37.82 -1.94
N ALA A 188 -5.55 -36.51 -2.22
CA ALA A 188 -6.45 -35.94 -3.22
C ALA A 188 -6.21 -36.50 -4.64
N THR A 189 -4.96 -36.77 -5.00
CA THR A 189 -4.61 -37.42 -6.27
C THR A 189 -5.09 -38.87 -6.32
N ILE A 190 -4.97 -39.63 -5.22
CA ILE A 190 -5.49 -41.00 -5.09
C ILE A 190 -7.02 -41.00 -5.25
N ASP A 191 -7.71 -39.99 -4.72
CA ASP A 191 -9.16 -39.77 -4.89
C ASP A 191 -9.54 -39.30 -6.31
N GLY A 192 -8.61 -39.29 -7.26
CA GLY A 192 -8.84 -38.92 -8.66
C GLY A 192 -8.99 -37.42 -8.91
N ALA A 193 -8.58 -36.55 -7.97
CA ALA A 193 -8.59 -35.11 -8.23
C ALA A 193 -7.43 -34.70 -9.16
N GLY A 194 -7.76 -34.07 -10.29
CA GLY A 194 -6.75 -33.45 -11.16
C GLY A 194 -6.10 -32.22 -10.51
N GLU A 195 -4.91 -31.83 -11.00
CA GLU A 195 -4.10 -30.74 -10.42
C GLU A 195 -4.85 -29.40 -10.30
N PHE A 196 -5.66 -29.03 -11.28
CA PHE A 196 -6.45 -27.79 -11.21
C PHE A 196 -7.53 -27.84 -10.12
N LYS A 197 -8.11 -29.03 -9.89
CA LYS A 197 -9.10 -29.25 -8.82
C LYS A 197 -8.43 -29.18 -7.45
N ILE A 198 -7.24 -29.79 -7.31
CA ILE A 198 -6.41 -29.71 -6.11
C ILE A 198 -6.04 -28.24 -5.83
N PHE A 199 -5.53 -27.53 -6.83
CA PHE A 199 -5.17 -26.12 -6.71
C PHE A 199 -6.34 -25.27 -6.22
N ARG A 200 -7.50 -25.36 -6.89
CA ARG A 200 -8.64 -24.50 -6.58
C ARG A 200 -9.35 -24.87 -5.26
N ARG A 201 -9.48 -26.15 -4.94
CA ARG A 201 -10.28 -26.61 -3.78
C ARG A 201 -9.47 -26.83 -2.51
N ILE A 202 -8.16 -27.05 -2.61
CA ILE A 202 -7.31 -27.37 -1.45
C ILE A 202 -6.27 -26.27 -1.25
N VAL A 203 -5.46 -25.99 -2.27
CA VAL A 203 -4.31 -25.09 -2.13
C VAL A 203 -4.74 -23.64 -1.92
N LEU A 204 -5.65 -23.11 -2.75
CA LEU A 204 -6.10 -21.71 -2.63
C LEU A 204 -6.77 -21.41 -1.26
N PRO A 205 -7.71 -22.23 -0.75
CA PRO A 205 -8.33 -21.98 0.56
C PRO A 205 -7.34 -22.05 1.73
N LEU A 206 -6.39 -23.00 1.71
CA LEU A 206 -5.35 -23.10 2.74
C LEU A 206 -4.34 -21.94 2.68
N SER A 207 -4.30 -21.24 1.54
CA SER A 207 -3.36 -20.15 1.28
C SER A 207 -3.95 -18.76 1.46
N LEU A 208 -5.18 -18.66 2.00
CA LEU A 208 -5.79 -17.38 2.33
C LEU A 208 -4.88 -16.43 3.14
N PRO A 209 -4.06 -16.89 4.12
CA PRO A 209 -3.15 -16.01 4.84
C PRO A 209 -2.12 -15.33 3.93
N VAL A 210 -1.44 -16.09 3.06
CA VAL A 210 -0.41 -15.54 2.16
C VAL A 210 -1.02 -14.72 1.03
N ILE A 211 -2.20 -15.11 0.52
CA ILE A 211 -2.96 -14.36 -0.48
C ILE A 211 -3.38 -13.01 0.09
N ALA A 212 -3.81 -12.94 1.35
CA ALA A 212 -4.17 -11.68 2.01
C ALA A 212 -2.95 -10.74 2.14
N THR A 213 -1.80 -11.27 2.56
CA THR A 213 -0.56 -10.50 2.69
C THR A 213 -0.09 -9.94 1.35
N ILE A 214 -0.02 -10.78 0.31
CA ILE A 214 0.41 -10.34 -1.02
C ILE A 214 -0.64 -9.40 -1.65
N GLY A 215 -1.93 -9.67 -1.41
CA GLY A 215 -3.03 -8.83 -1.88
C GLY A 215 -2.94 -7.42 -1.33
N LEU A 216 -2.61 -7.27 -0.05
CA LEU A 216 -2.31 -5.98 0.56
C LEU A 216 -1.11 -5.30 -0.11
N PHE A 217 0.02 -5.99 -0.25
CA PHE A 217 1.22 -5.42 -0.87
C PHE A 217 0.92 -4.90 -2.28
N ASN A 218 0.22 -5.70 -3.08
CA ASN A 218 -0.23 -5.32 -4.41
C ASN A 218 -1.20 -4.13 -4.38
N THR A 219 -2.18 -4.14 -3.46
CA THR A 219 -3.15 -3.04 -3.32
C THR A 219 -2.43 -1.72 -3.05
N LEU A 220 -1.49 -1.71 -2.09
CA LEU A 220 -0.71 -0.52 -1.78
C LEU A 220 0.21 -0.12 -2.94
N MET A 221 0.81 -1.09 -3.64
CA MET A 221 1.68 -0.84 -4.78
C MET A 221 0.91 -0.16 -5.93
N TYR A 222 -0.24 -0.71 -6.35
CA TYR A 222 -1.07 -0.10 -7.41
C TYR A 222 -1.68 1.23 -6.98
N TRP A 223 -2.11 1.36 -5.72
CA TRP A 223 -2.70 2.61 -5.23
C TRP A 223 -1.70 3.76 -5.22
N ASN A 224 -0.45 3.49 -4.85
CA ASN A 224 0.61 4.48 -4.76
C ASN A 224 1.35 4.71 -6.08
N ASP A 225 0.98 4.00 -7.15
CA ASP A 225 1.66 4.15 -8.44
C ASP A 225 1.29 5.45 -9.14
N TRP A 226 2.31 6.27 -9.34
CA TRP A 226 2.30 7.44 -10.21
C TRP A 226 3.17 7.23 -11.45
N PHE A 227 4.08 6.25 -11.42
CA PHE A 227 5.14 6.12 -12.41
C PHE A 227 4.65 5.50 -13.71
N MET A 228 3.76 4.50 -13.66
CA MET A 228 3.22 3.91 -14.90
C MET A 228 2.44 4.94 -15.72
N SER A 229 1.69 5.81 -15.05
CA SER A 229 0.97 6.91 -15.73
C SER A 229 1.93 7.93 -16.33
N LEU A 230 3.00 8.32 -15.61
CA LEU A 230 4.03 9.22 -16.13
C LEU A 230 4.68 8.67 -17.41
N VAL A 231 5.01 7.39 -17.41
CA VAL A 231 5.80 6.79 -18.50
C VAL A 231 4.94 6.41 -19.70
N PHE A 232 3.73 5.88 -19.50
CA PHE A 232 2.95 5.27 -20.57
C PHE A 232 1.75 6.08 -21.05
N ILE A 233 1.32 7.10 -20.30
CA ILE A 233 0.10 7.84 -20.57
C ILE A 233 0.44 9.30 -20.90
N ASN A 234 0.20 9.68 -22.15
CA ASN A 234 0.34 11.04 -22.66
C ASN A 234 -0.98 11.83 -22.60
N ASP A 235 -2.13 11.14 -22.53
CA ASP A 235 -3.42 11.82 -22.39
C ASP A 235 -3.74 12.17 -20.93
N ASN A 236 -4.68 13.09 -20.72
CA ASN A 236 -5.18 13.41 -19.38
C ASN A 236 -6.35 12.50 -18.96
N LYS A 237 -6.78 11.56 -19.79
CA LYS A 237 -8.01 10.78 -19.56
C LYS A 237 -7.74 9.57 -18.68
N THR A 238 -6.59 8.95 -18.86
CA THR A 238 -6.29 7.61 -18.37
C THR A 238 -5.19 7.63 -17.30
N VAL A 239 -5.18 8.68 -16.47
CA VAL A 239 -4.12 8.93 -15.49
C VAL A 239 -4.56 8.57 -14.08
N SER A 240 -3.66 7.93 -13.32
CA SER A 240 -3.87 7.61 -11.90
C SER A 240 -4.00 8.88 -11.05
N VAL A 241 -4.69 8.77 -9.91
CA VAL A 241 -4.83 9.90 -8.97
C VAL A 241 -3.48 10.35 -8.42
N GLN A 242 -2.57 9.43 -8.14
CA GLN A 242 -1.23 9.76 -7.65
C GLN A 242 -0.43 10.55 -8.69
N TYR A 243 -0.51 10.14 -9.96
CA TYR A 243 0.14 10.89 -11.03
C TYR A 243 -0.50 12.25 -11.26
N LEU A 244 -1.83 12.36 -11.16
CA LEU A 244 -2.50 13.65 -11.25
C LEU A 244 -1.99 14.61 -10.17
N MET A 245 -1.86 14.15 -8.92
CA MET A 245 -1.31 14.96 -7.83
C MET A 245 0.15 15.34 -8.11
N TYR A 246 0.98 14.38 -8.54
CA TYR A 246 2.38 14.64 -8.90
C TYR A 246 2.51 15.67 -10.04
N LYS A 247 1.71 15.54 -11.09
CA LYS A 247 1.68 16.45 -12.24
C LYS A 247 1.25 17.86 -11.82
N THR A 248 0.21 17.98 -10.99
CA THR A 248 -0.24 19.28 -10.46
C THR A 248 0.86 19.94 -9.63
N MET A 249 1.56 19.18 -8.79
CA MET A 249 2.70 19.68 -8.03
C MET A 249 3.80 20.24 -8.95
N LEU A 250 4.19 19.49 -10.00
CA LEU A 250 5.20 19.94 -10.96
C LEU A 250 4.77 21.19 -11.71
N ASN A 251 3.49 21.28 -12.11
CA ASN A 251 2.95 22.47 -12.77
C ASN A 251 3.00 23.69 -11.86
N ILE A 252 2.64 23.56 -10.58
CA ILE A 252 2.72 24.65 -9.60
C ILE A 252 4.17 25.09 -9.41
N GLN A 253 5.10 24.14 -9.21
CA GLN A 253 6.52 24.45 -9.08
C GLN A 253 7.07 25.19 -10.31
N TYR A 254 6.66 24.77 -11.51
CA TYR A 254 7.03 25.45 -12.74
C TYR A 254 6.50 26.89 -12.77
N LEU A 255 5.24 27.13 -12.42
CA LEU A 255 4.65 28.47 -12.40
C LEU A 255 5.30 29.38 -11.34
N THR A 256 5.67 28.85 -10.17
CA THR A 256 6.31 29.64 -9.10
C THR A 256 7.79 29.93 -9.36
N SER A 257 8.51 29.04 -10.05
CA SER A 257 9.94 29.20 -10.34
C SER A 257 10.22 30.02 -11.60
N ASN A 258 9.29 30.06 -12.55
CA ASN A 258 9.44 30.81 -13.79
C ASN A 258 8.79 32.20 -13.65
N VAL A 259 9.63 33.21 -13.39
CA VAL A 259 9.21 34.62 -13.20
C VAL A 259 8.34 35.13 -14.36
N GLN A 260 8.65 34.76 -15.61
CA GLN A 260 7.86 35.12 -16.79
C GLN A 260 6.46 34.49 -16.80
N ALA A 261 6.34 33.23 -16.38
CA ALA A 261 5.05 32.53 -16.28
C ALA A 261 4.19 33.07 -15.13
N SER A 262 4.82 33.41 -14.00
CA SER A 262 4.17 34.05 -12.85
C SER A 262 3.65 35.46 -13.20
N GLN A 263 4.43 36.24 -13.96
CA GLN A 263 4.05 37.58 -14.42
C GLN A 263 2.87 37.57 -15.41
N ALA A 264 2.77 36.56 -16.29
CA ALA A 264 1.65 36.40 -17.21
C ALA A 264 0.31 36.17 -16.47
N LEU A 265 0.34 35.45 -15.34
CA LEU A 265 -0.84 35.22 -14.50
C LEU A 265 -1.22 36.47 -13.69
N SER A 266 -0.23 37.28 -13.32
CA SER A 266 -0.39 38.51 -12.55
C SER A 266 -1.07 39.64 -13.34
N GLN A 267 -0.91 39.65 -14.66
CA GLN A 267 -1.55 40.62 -15.58
C GLN A 267 -3.08 40.42 -15.71
N GLY A 268 -3.62 39.26 -15.31
CA GLY A 268 -5.05 38.95 -15.31
C GLY A 268 -5.81 39.35 -14.03
N GLY A 269 -5.19 40.12 -13.14
CA GLY A 269 -5.82 40.61 -11.89
C GLY A 269 -5.70 39.67 -10.69
N GLY A 270 -4.92 38.59 -10.78
CA GLY A 270 -4.65 37.68 -9.66
C GLY A 270 -3.21 37.78 -9.18
N ALA A 271 -2.93 38.67 -8.23
CA ALA A 271 -1.74 38.57 -7.37
C ALA A 271 -1.89 37.41 -6.37
N VAL A 272 -2.36 36.26 -6.84
CA VAL A 272 -2.49 35.06 -6.03
C VAL A 272 -1.15 34.36 -6.09
N GLN A 273 -0.38 34.50 -5.00
CA GLN A 273 0.77 33.64 -4.78
C GLN A 273 0.24 32.21 -4.67
N LEU A 274 0.51 31.37 -5.67
CA LEU A 274 -0.01 30.02 -5.70
C LEU A 274 0.49 29.26 -4.46
N PRO A 275 -0.42 28.64 -3.69
CA PRO A 275 0.00 27.85 -2.56
C PRO A 275 0.82 26.65 -3.03
N SER A 276 2.07 26.52 -2.57
CA SER A 276 2.95 25.42 -2.99
C SER A 276 3.07 24.35 -1.91
N GLU A 277 3.15 24.73 -0.64
CA GLU A 277 3.23 23.81 0.49
C GLU A 277 1.83 23.34 0.92
N SER A 278 0.86 24.25 1.08
CA SER A 278 -0.51 23.86 1.47
C SER A 278 -1.20 22.97 0.41
N ILE A 279 -0.95 23.19 -0.88
CA ILE A 279 -1.42 22.29 -1.95
C ILE A 279 -0.74 20.93 -1.89
N ARG A 280 0.58 20.86 -1.64
CA ARG A 280 1.28 19.58 -1.47
C ARG A 280 0.64 18.76 -0.36
N MET A 281 0.31 19.38 0.76
CA MET A 281 -0.36 18.71 1.88
C MET A 281 -1.81 18.34 1.53
N ALA A 282 -2.57 19.21 0.87
CA ALA A 282 -3.94 18.92 0.44
C ALA A 282 -3.98 17.71 -0.53
N MET A 283 -3.03 17.63 -1.46
CA MET A 283 -2.89 16.49 -2.36
C MET A 283 -2.57 15.19 -1.61
N ALA A 284 -1.74 15.24 -0.57
CA ALA A 284 -1.48 14.08 0.29
C ALA A 284 -2.75 13.62 1.02
N VAL A 285 -3.54 14.55 1.57
CA VAL A 285 -4.83 14.24 2.22
C VAL A 285 -5.80 13.58 1.25
N VAL A 286 -5.94 14.14 0.05
CA VAL A 286 -6.79 13.61 -1.03
C VAL A 286 -6.30 12.21 -1.44
N GLY A 287 -4.99 12.03 -1.66
CA GLY A 287 -4.40 10.75 -2.05
C GLY A 287 -4.56 9.62 -1.01
N ILE A 288 -4.51 9.96 0.28
CA ILE A 288 -4.64 8.99 1.38
C ILE A 288 -6.11 8.63 1.66
N GLY A 289 -7.06 9.52 1.35
CA GLY A 289 -8.48 9.39 1.69
C GLY A 289 -9.07 7.99 1.44
N PRO A 290 -8.97 7.40 0.24
CA PRO A 290 -9.54 6.08 -0.01
C PRO A 290 -8.86 4.93 0.72
N ILE A 291 -7.56 5.02 1.02
CA ILE A 291 -6.88 4.02 1.87
C ILE A 291 -7.46 4.06 3.28
N ILE A 292 -7.69 5.26 3.84
CA ILE A 292 -8.29 5.40 5.19
C ILE A 292 -9.69 4.77 5.21
N LEU A 293 -10.50 5.00 4.17
CA LEU A 293 -11.84 4.40 4.07
C LEU A 293 -11.80 2.88 3.89
N ALA A 294 -10.77 2.36 3.22
CA ALA A 294 -10.59 0.92 3.02
C ALA A 294 -9.98 0.21 4.25
N TYR A 295 -9.24 0.92 5.11
CA TYR A 295 -8.50 0.36 6.24
C TYR A 295 -9.35 -0.50 7.20
N PRO A 296 -10.56 -0.10 7.63
CA PRO A 296 -11.42 -0.92 8.49
C PRO A 296 -11.73 -2.30 7.90
N PHE A 297 -11.83 -2.41 6.58
CA PHE A 297 -12.09 -3.67 5.89
C PHE A 297 -10.90 -4.62 5.96
N PHE A 298 -9.68 -4.09 5.90
CA PHE A 298 -8.44 -4.88 6.00
C PHE A 298 -8.07 -5.21 7.45
N GLN A 299 -8.39 -4.34 8.40
CA GLN A 299 -8.03 -4.48 9.82
C GLN A 299 -8.43 -5.86 10.39
N LYS A 300 -9.63 -6.36 10.07
CA LYS A 300 -10.11 -7.68 10.55
C LYS A 300 -9.26 -8.86 10.06
N TYR A 301 -8.63 -8.74 8.88
CA TYR A 301 -7.78 -9.78 8.31
C TYR A 301 -6.36 -9.70 8.90
N PHE A 302 -5.84 -8.50 9.13
CA PHE A 302 -4.56 -8.29 9.81
C PHE A 302 -4.53 -8.85 11.23
N VAL A 303 -5.56 -8.54 12.03
CA VAL A 303 -5.63 -8.99 13.43
C VAL A 303 -5.66 -10.53 13.49
N LYS A 304 -6.44 -11.18 12.61
CA LYS A 304 -6.48 -12.65 12.54
C LYS A 304 -5.15 -13.25 12.09
N GLY A 305 -4.50 -12.69 11.06
CA GLY A 305 -3.21 -13.17 10.55
C GLY A 305 -2.08 -13.08 11.59
N LEU A 306 -2.01 -11.96 12.32
CA LEU A 306 -1.03 -11.76 13.40
C LEU A 306 -1.27 -12.71 14.59
N THR A 307 -2.54 -12.96 14.96
CA THR A 307 -2.85 -13.87 16.06
C THR A 307 -2.56 -15.34 15.75
N ILE A 308 -2.71 -15.79 14.50
CA ILE A 308 -2.44 -17.19 14.12
C ILE A 308 -0.93 -17.49 14.15
N GLY A 309 -0.07 -16.52 13.84
CA GLY A 309 1.38 -16.65 13.99
C GLY A 309 1.86 -16.64 15.44
N ALA A 310 1.15 -15.95 16.33
CA ALA A 310 1.50 -15.82 17.74
C ALA A 310 1.06 -17.00 18.63
N VAL A 311 0.13 -17.85 18.17
CA VAL A 311 -0.40 -19.01 18.93
C VAL A 311 0.39 -20.30 18.62
N LYS A 312 1.55 -20.20 17.96
CA LYS A 312 2.50 -21.33 17.81
C LYS A 312 3.48 -21.47 18.99
N GLY A 313 3.18 -20.86 20.14
CA GLY A 313 3.91 -21.04 21.40
C GLY A 313 3.04 -21.75 22.44
#